data_AF-A0AAD5VLY3-F1
#
_entry.id   AF-A0AAD5VLY3-F1
#
_cell.length_a   1.000
_cell.length_b   1.000
_cell.length_c   1.000
_cell.angle_alpha   90.00
_cell.angle_beta   90.00
_cell.angle_gamma   90.00
#
_symmetry.space_group_name_H-M   'P 1'
#
loop_
_entity.id
_entity.type
_entity.pdbx_description
1 polymer ?
#
loop_
_entity_poly.entity_id
_entity_poly.type
_entity_poly.pdbx_seq_one_letter_code
_entity_poly.pdbx_strand_id
1 'polypeptide(L)'
;MGSTGPRTQLSSLPIDAATHASPTYLPPQWSVHVQPEGKPYFYHAGEVATVTESWLYTPEIATEAEKWIDHLTTKIKEKGIDLANAELYIRIDDDLDCLYYGVDKRDQVLFWVEDYDTEDIGLKSVASPSHLRTLLQLHFWEHIDRFPAHFGGLSEDTLLKLIDIFTHCRMDHITSVTATFTYSRADTAALSKVLRDCRGRTREPEIVSTIARAWHLVMHNRFHNHYGEETPRLDISMSIWEDESPEQQGYRQLFSSLSFGKSEKYRTMLNSLFVDKYVYSHRVHAFVNGLLKEWKEQYLPSFFMLLLHVAFFFMSASQIIAAISAACFSASLLTAFALVQQHEGLIDDRNSPVAVDWISDRVSATYKFQKLALALSLPNTFFNWGLVFFFGHWLFIGLSHLDTYVAATFIGIISLAVLAFIAVTSPNCHPQHFIPTTS
;
A
#
# COMPACT_ATOMS: atom_id res chain seq x y z
N MET A 1 -2.89 18.18 -3.75
CA MET A 1 -3.28 19.50 -3.21
C MET A 1 -4.68 19.83 -3.70
N GLY A 2 -5.68 19.78 -2.81
CA GLY A 2 -7.05 20.15 -3.16
C GLY A 2 -7.20 21.66 -3.10
N SER A 3 -7.24 22.32 -4.26
CA SER A 3 -7.74 23.69 -4.37
C SER A 3 -9.23 23.67 -4.01
N THR A 4 -9.60 24.23 -2.87
CA THR A 4 -11.00 24.49 -2.52
C THR A 4 -11.47 25.66 -3.37
N GLY A 5 -11.96 25.37 -4.57
CA GLY A 5 -12.62 26.36 -5.41
C GLY A 5 -13.83 26.99 -4.69
N PRO A 6 -14.26 28.19 -5.10
CA PRO A 6 -15.40 28.86 -4.51
C PRO A 6 -16.64 27.97 -4.57
N ARG A 7 -17.30 27.75 -3.41
CA ARG A 7 -18.58 27.02 -3.34
C ARG A 7 -19.62 27.77 -4.18
N THR A 8 -20.16 27.11 -5.19
CA THR A 8 -21.19 27.67 -6.07
C THR A 8 -22.45 27.98 -5.27
N GLN A 9 -22.96 29.22 -5.35
CA GLN A 9 -24.28 29.55 -4.80
C GLN A 9 -25.36 28.98 -5.73
N LEU A 10 -26.32 28.28 -5.14
CA LEU A 10 -27.49 27.77 -5.86
C LEU A 10 -28.39 28.94 -6.23
N SER A 11 -28.59 29.17 -7.53
CA SER A 11 -29.56 30.13 -8.06
C SER A 11 -30.77 29.39 -8.63
N SER A 12 -31.97 29.92 -8.42
CA SER A 12 -33.17 29.43 -9.09
C SER A 12 -33.17 29.95 -10.53
N LEU A 13 -33.08 29.04 -11.50
CA LEU A 13 -33.18 29.36 -12.93
C LEU A 13 -34.58 29.02 -13.44
N PRO A 14 -35.16 29.82 -14.37
CA PRO A 14 -36.42 29.47 -15.01
C PRO A 14 -36.25 28.21 -15.87
N ILE A 15 -37.22 27.30 -15.80
CA ILE A 15 -37.29 26.12 -16.68
C ILE A 15 -38.02 26.55 -17.95
N ASP A 16 -37.28 26.71 -19.05
CA ASP A 16 -37.82 27.00 -20.37
C ASP A 16 -37.32 25.99 -21.43
N ALA A 17 -37.87 26.04 -22.64
CA ALA A 17 -37.41 25.16 -23.71
C ALA A 17 -35.94 25.43 -24.12
N ALA A 18 -35.39 26.60 -23.78
CA ALA A 18 -33.99 26.95 -24.00
C ALA A 18 -33.05 26.37 -22.92
N THR A 19 -33.60 25.78 -21.85
CA THR A 19 -32.83 25.06 -20.82
C THR A 19 -32.15 23.80 -21.38
N HIS A 20 -32.56 23.36 -22.58
CA HIS A 20 -31.85 22.34 -23.37
C HIS A 20 -30.58 22.86 -24.06
N ALA A 21 -30.37 24.17 -24.14
CA ALA A 21 -29.22 24.76 -24.81
C ALA A 21 -28.04 24.88 -23.83
N SER A 22 -26.99 24.10 -24.06
CA SER A 22 -25.68 24.34 -23.45
C SER A 22 -25.22 25.78 -23.71
N PRO A 23 -24.50 26.43 -22.77
CA PRO A 23 -24.04 27.81 -22.95
C PRO A 23 -23.30 27.96 -24.29
N THR A 24 -23.93 28.67 -25.22
CA THR A 24 -23.53 28.73 -26.63
C THR A 24 -22.62 29.93 -26.86
N TYR A 25 -21.36 29.84 -26.43
CA TYR A 25 -20.34 30.85 -26.73
C TYR A 25 -18.94 30.27 -26.91
N LEU A 26 -18.81 28.95 -27.05
CA LEU A 26 -17.55 28.34 -27.44
C LEU A 26 -17.33 28.46 -28.95
N PRO A 27 -16.11 28.76 -29.41
CA PRO A 27 -15.79 28.75 -30.84
C PRO A 27 -16.09 27.38 -31.47
N PRO A 28 -16.33 27.31 -32.80
CA PRO A 28 -16.75 26.07 -33.48
C PRO A 28 -15.76 24.90 -33.37
N GLN A 29 -14.49 25.19 -33.08
CA GLN A 29 -13.42 24.20 -32.95
C GLN A 29 -13.38 23.54 -31.56
N TRP A 30 -14.11 24.11 -30.58
CA TRP A 30 -14.17 23.61 -29.21
C TRP A 30 -15.44 22.80 -28.98
N SER A 31 -15.27 21.71 -28.23
CA SER A 31 -16.37 20.88 -27.74
C SER A 31 -16.20 20.63 -26.25
N VAL A 32 -17.32 20.46 -25.55
CA VAL A 32 -17.33 20.20 -24.11
C VAL A 32 -17.63 18.73 -23.90
N HIS A 33 -16.81 18.10 -23.06
CA HIS A 33 -17.01 16.75 -22.58
C HIS A 33 -17.06 16.74 -21.07
N VAL A 34 -17.64 15.69 -20.50
CA VAL A 34 -17.68 15.48 -19.06
C VAL A 34 -16.98 14.17 -18.78
N GLN A 35 -15.94 14.21 -17.93
CA GLN A 35 -15.26 12.98 -17.53
C GLN A 35 -16.23 12.10 -16.71
N PRO A 36 -16.01 10.78 -16.62
CA PRO A 36 -16.91 9.87 -15.89
C PRO A 36 -17.14 10.24 -14.41
N GLU A 37 -16.21 10.98 -13.81
CA GLU A 37 -16.31 11.49 -12.42
C GLU A 37 -17.06 12.84 -12.31
N GLY A 38 -17.51 13.41 -13.42
CA GLY A 38 -18.41 14.58 -13.46
C GLY A 38 -17.76 15.93 -13.70
N LYS A 39 -16.43 16.03 -13.79
CA LYS A 39 -15.75 17.28 -14.16
C LYS A 39 -15.83 17.55 -15.66
N PRO A 40 -16.27 18.74 -16.09
CA PRO A 40 -16.21 19.13 -17.49
C PRO A 40 -14.78 19.43 -17.92
N TYR A 41 -14.49 19.14 -19.19
CA TYR A 41 -13.26 19.53 -19.87
C TYR A 41 -13.56 19.91 -21.31
N PHE A 42 -12.65 20.64 -21.94
CA PHE A 42 -12.81 21.19 -23.28
C PHE A 42 -11.81 20.52 -24.22
N TYR A 43 -12.29 20.15 -25.40
CA TYR A 43 -11.51 19.56 -26.47
C TYR A 43 -11.51 20.46 -27.69
N HIS A 44 -10.33 20.77 -28.21
CA HIS A 44 -10.08 21.53 -29.43
C HIS A 44 -9.69 20.61 -30.58
N ALA A 45 -10.50 20.61 -31.62
CA ALA A 45 -10.25 19.89 -32.86
C ALA A 45 -9.39 20.74 -33.82
N GLY A 46 -8.15 21.03 -33.41
CA GLY A 46 -7.16 21.79 -34.18
C GLY A 46 -6.22 20.92 -35.01
N GLU A 47 -5.13 21.54 -35.48
CA GLU A 47 -4.02 20.83 -36.14
C GLU A 47 -3.32 19.86 -35.19
N VAL A 48 -3.14 20.29 -33.93
CA VAL A 48 -2.82 19.42 -32.80
C VAL A 48 -4.07 19.36 -31.93
N ALA A 49 -4.57 18.15 -31.71
CA ALA A 49 -5.65 17.91 -30.76
C ALA A 49 -5.24 18.48 -29.39
N THR A 50 -6.06 19.35 -28.81
CA THR A 50 -5.76 19.95 -27.50
C THR A 50 -6.90 19.71 -26.52
N VAL A 51 -6.56 19.37 -25.28
CA VAL A 51 -7.51 19.27 -24.17
C VAL A 51 -7.14 20.22 -23.04
N THR A 52 -8.16 20.75 -22.38
CA THR A 52 -7.97 21.61 -21.22
C THR A 52 -9.10 21.46 -20.21
N GLU A 53 -8.76 21.65 -18.95
CA GLU A 53 -9.75 21.80 -17.87
C GLU A 53 -9.96 23.24 -17.45
N SER A 54 -9.23 24.19 -18.05
CA SER A 54 -9.44 25.62 -17.80
C SER A 54 -10.83 26.01 -18.28
N TRP A 55 -11.52 26.84 -17.50
CA TRP A 55 -12.91 27.20 -17.77
C TRP A 55 -12.99 28.20 -18.94
N LEU A 56 -13.07 27.69 -20.17
CA LEU A 56 -13.04 28.49 -21.41
C LEU A 56 -14.24 29.42 -21.60
N TYR A 57 -15.26 29.30 -20.75
CA TYR A 57 -16.35 30.25 -20.68
C TYR A 57 -15.92 31.62 -20.14
N THR A 58 -14.73 31.72 -19.53
CA THR A 58 -14.07 32.99 -19.22
C THR A 58 -13.29 33.48 -20.45
N PRO A 59 -13.65 34.63 -21.07
CA PRO A 59 -13.06 35.08 -22.33
C PRO A 59 -11.54 35.30 -22.29
N GLU A 60 -11.02 35.77 -21.15
CA GLU A 60 -9.58 35.99 -20.92
C GLU A 60 -8.81 34.68 -21.02
N ILE A 61 -9.30 33.64 -20.33
CA ILE A 61 -8.72 32.29 -20.34
C ILE A 61 -8.79 31.68 -21.75
N ALA A 62 -9.92 31.84 -22.45
CA ALA A 62 -10.05 31.32 -23.81
C ALA A 62 -9.08 31.96 -24.79
N THR A 63 -8.93 33.29 -24.73
CA THR A 63 -7.99 34.03 -25.59
C THR A 63 -6.55 33.63 -25.33
N GLU A 64 -6.17 33.42 -24.06
CA GLU A 64 -4.81 33.01 -23.71
C GLU A 64 -4.53 31.55 -24.08
N ALA A 65 -5.51 30.66 -23.89
CA ALA A 65 -5.42 29.28 -24.33
C ALA A 65 -5.13 29.16 -25.83
N GLU A 66 -5.83 29.92 -26.68
CA GLU A 66 -5.60 29.92 -28.13
C GLU A 66 -4.17 30.37 -28.50
N LYS A 67 -3.65 31.43 -27.87
CA LYS A 67 -2.26 31.88 -28.10
C LYS A 67 -1.24 30.81 -27.75
N TRP A 68 -1.43 30.14 -26.61
CA TRP A 68 -0.52 29.07 -26.17
C TRP A 68 -0.60 27.84 -27.07
N ILE A 69 -1.79 27.48 -27.56
CA ILE A 69 -1.96 26.39 -28.53
C ILE A 69 -1.17 26.68 -29.80
N ASP A 70 -1.28 27.88 -30.36
CA ASP A 70 -0.57 28.28 -31.58
C ASP A 70 0.96 28.26 -31.37
N HIS A 71 1.42 28.80 -30.24
CA HIS A 71 2.83 28.82 -29.87
C HIS A 71 3.42 27.41 -29.70
N LEU A 72 2.75 26.55 -28.93
CA LEU A 72 3.19 25.18 -28.67
C LEU A 72 3.12 24.33 -29.93
N THR A 73 2.07 24.48 -30.75
CA THR A 73 1.95 23.79 -32.04
C THR A 73 3.10 24.14 -32.97
N THR A 74 3.51 25.41 -33.01
CA THR A 74 4.67 25.86 -33.80
C THR A 74 5.95 25.18 -33.32
N LYS A 75 6.21 25.17 -32.01
CA LYS A 75 7.41 24.52 -31.46
C LYS A 75 7.41 22.98 -31.64
N ILE A 76 6.25 22.33 -31.55
CA ILE A 76 6.13 20.87 -31.81
C ILE A 76 6.54 20.55 -33.25
N LYS A 77 6.13 21.38 -34.22
CA LYS A 77 6.55 21.25 -35.63
C LYS A 77 8.05 21.45 -35.80
N GLU A 78 8.63 22.46 -35.14
CA GLU A 78 10.08 22.72 -35.18
C GLU A 78 10.90 21.54 -34.66
N LYS A 79 10.40 20.83 -33.64
CA LYS A 79 11.00 19.57 -33.13
C LYS A 79 10.75 18.35 -34.02
N GLY A 80 9.95 18.47 -35.09
CA GLY A 80 9.67 17.38 -36.02
C GLY A 80 8.79 16.25 -35.45
N ILE A 81 7.99 16.55 -34.43
CA ILE A 81 7.06 15.59 -33.82
C ILE A 81 5.82 15.46 -34.73
N ASP A 82 5.33 14.22 -34.90
CA ASP A 82 4.15 13.94 -35.72
C ASP A 82 2.87 14.42 -35.03
N LEU A 83 2.29 15.49 -35.57
CA LEU A 83 1.09 16.14 -35.05
C LEU A 83 -0.14 15.21 -35.05
N ALA A 84 -0.20 14.23 -35.97
CA ALA A 84 -1.34 13.32 -36.06
C ALA A 84 -1.44 12.37 -34.86
N ASN A 85 -0.30 12.06 -34.24
CA ASN A 85 -0.20 11.21 -33.06
C ASN A 85 0.02 12.02 -31.77
N ALA A 86 0.20 13.33 -31.88
CA ALA A 86 0.36 14.22 -30.74
C ALA A 86 -1.00 14.73 -30.24
N GLU A 87 -1.11 14.87 -28.93
CA GLU A 87 -2.17 15.64 -28.29
C GLU A 87 -1.55 16.51 -27.20
N LEU A 88 -2.11 17.70 -27.02
CA LEU A 88 -1.62 18.68 -26.06
C LEU A 88 -2.60 18.78 -24.90
N TYR A 89 -2.11 18.73 -23.67
CA TYR A 89 -2.87 19.21 -22.52
C TYR A 89 -2.35 20.59 -22.14
N ILE A 90 -3.27 21.54 -21.96
CA ILE A 90 -2.94 22.87 -21.42
C ILE A 90 -3.82 23.20 -20.23
N ARG A 91 -3.27 23.96 -19.30
CA ARG A 91 -3.98 24.58 -18.19
C ARG A 91 -3.43 25.98 -17.97
N ILE A 92 -4.28 26.97 -18.20
CA ILE A 92 -4.00 28.36 -17.87
C ILE A 92 -4.23 28.53 -16.37
N ASP A 93 -3.23 29.05 -15.67
CA ASP A 93 -3.30 29.37 -14.26
C ASP A 93 -3.83 30.79 -14.00
N ASP A 94 -3.84 31.21 -12.73
CA ASP A 94 -4.38 32.50 -12.31
C ASP A 94 -3.50 33.69 -12.76
N ASP A 95 -2.21 33.44 -13.01
CA ASP A 95 -1.23 34.43 -13.51
C ASP A 95 -1.23 34.50 -15.05
N LEU A 96 -2.12 33.74 -15.71
CA LEU A 96 -2.22 33.57 -17.16
C LEU A 96 -1.02 32.85 -17.80
N ASP A 97 -0.22 32.16 -16.99
CA ASP A 97 0.82 31.26 -17.46
C ASP A 97 0.22 29.90 -17.87
N CYS A 98 0.89 29.22 -18.81
CA CYS A 98 0.43 27.96 -19.37
C CYS A 98 1.23 26.78 -18.82
N LEU A 99 0.56 25.92 -18.07
CA LEU A 99 1.07 24.62 -17.68
C LEU A 99 0.64 23.60 -18.72
N TYR A 100 1.59 22.89 -19.31
CA TYR A 100 1.30 21.99 -20.40
C TYR A 100 2.10 20.69 -20.32
N TYR A 101 1.62 19.68 -21.05
CA TYR A 101 2.41 18.53 -21.47
C TYR A 101 1.87 18.01 -22.80
N GLY A 102 2.75 17.40 -23.59
CA GLY A 102 2.40 16.68 -24.81
C GLY A 102 2.14 15.20 -24.53
N VAL A 103 1.33 14.59 -25.37
CA VAL A 103 0.92 13.19 -25.33
C VAL A 103 1.24 12.56 -26.67
N ASP A 104 2.12 11.57 -26.70
CA ASP A 104 2.36 10.76 -27.90
C ASP A 104 1.48 9.50 -27.83
N LYS A 105 0.46 9.45 -28.69
CA LYS A 105 -0.50 8.34 -28.77
C LYS A 105 0.09 7.06 -29.34
N ARG A 106 1.15 7.17 -30.17
CA ARG A 106 1.80 6.02 -30.80
C ARG A 106 2.70 5.30 -29.81
N ASP A 107 3.54 6.06 -29.13
CA ASP A 107 4.49 5.54 -28.14
C ASP A 107 3.89 5.38 -26.73
N GLN A 108 2.69 5.94 -26.52
CA GLN A 108 1.92 5.93 -25.27
C GLN A 108 2.68 6.59 -24.12
N VAL A 109 3.32 7.72 -24.39
CA VAL A 109 4.16 8.44 -23.41
C VAL A 109 3.81 9.92 -23.39
N LEU A 110 4.10 10.58 -22.27
CA LEU A 110 4.12 12.04 -22.22
C LEU A 110 5.46 12.59 -22.72
N PHE A 111 5.43 13.81 -23.24
CA PHE A 111 6.63 14.55 -23.65
C PHE A 111 6.47 16.05 -23.37
N TRP A 112 7.59 16.76 -23.36
CA TRP A 112 7.63 18.23 -23.28
C TRP A 112 8.37 18.81 -24.48
N VAL A 113 7.97 20.02 -24.87
CA VAL A 113 8.56 20.72 -26.00
C VAL A 113 9.83 21.43 -25.58
N GLU A 114 9.94 21.90 -24.35
CA GLU A 114 11.22 22.28 -23.77
C GLU A 114 11.94 21.07 -23.16
N ASP A 115 13.25 21.22 -22.98
CA ASP A 115 14.06 20.21 -22.33
C ASP A 115 13.98 20.45 -20.82
N TYR A 116 13.32 19.53 -20.10
CA TYR A 116 13.16 19.55 -18.66
C TYR A 116 13.78 18.31 -18.04
N ASP A 117 14.38 18.46 -16.86
CA ASP A 117 14.75 17.32 -16.03
C ASP A 117 13.53 16.83 -15.23
N THR A 118 13.54 15.57 -14.80
CA THR A 118 12.42 14.98 -14.03
C THR A 118 12.10 15.79 -12.75
N GLU A 119 13.12 16.40 -12.14
CA GLU A 119 12.95 17.21 -10.93
C GLU A 119 12.21 18.53 -11.22
N ASP A 120 12.48 19.17 -12.36
CA ASP A 120 11.87 20.46 -12.74
C ASP A 120 10.36 20.36 -12.88
N ILE A 121 9.88 19.23 -13.39
CA ILE A 121 8.46 18.94 -13.61
C ILE A 121 7.82 18.15 -12.46
N GLY A 122 8.57 17.91 -11.38
CA GLY A 122 8.06 17.22 -10.18
C GLY A 122 7.77 15.74 -10.39
N LEU A 123 8.39 15.09 -11.38
CA LEU A 123 8.33 13.64 -11.55
C LEU A 123 9.18 12.93 -10.49
N LYS A 124 8.81 11.69 -10.17
CA LYS A 124 9.59 10.85 -9.26
C LYS A 124 10.96 10.56 -9.85
N SER A 125 11.96 10.41 -8.98
CA SER A 125 13.29 9.95 -9.39
C SER A 125 13.22 8.58 -10.09
N VAL A 126 14.06 8.40 -11.10
CA VAL A 126 14.08 7.24 -12.00
C VAL A 126 15.46 6.61 -12.00
N ALA A 127 15.52 5.29 -12.18
CA ALA A 127 16.77 4.54 -12.16
C ALA A 127 17.50 4.53 -13.52
N SER A 128 16.75 4.68 -14.61
CA SER A 128 17.28 4.57 -15.98
C SER A 128 16.31 5.21 -17.00
N PRO A 129 16.72 5.36 -18.28
CA PRO A 129 15.83 5.83 -19.34
C PRO A 129 14.63 4.90 -19.60
N SER A 130 14.78 3.57 -19.46
CA SER A 130 13.64 2.63 -19.58
C SER A 130 12.67 2.76 -18.41
N HIS A 131 13.20 3.00 -17.21
CA HIS A 131 12.37 3.27 -16.03
C HIS A 131 11.60 4.58 -16.19
N LEU A 132 12.25 5.63 -16.72
CA LEU A 132 11.59 6.88 -17.09
C LEU A 132 10.49 6.67 -18.12
N ARG A 133 10.73 5.87 -19.16
CA ARG A 133 9.70 5.53 -20.13
C ARG A 133 8.48 4.90 -19.46
N THR A 134 8.68 3.99 -18.49
CA THR A 134 7.58 3.38 -17.73
C THR A 134 6.79 4.42 -16.93
N LEU A 135 7.46 5.41 -16.33
CA LEU A 135 6.81 6.52 -15.64
C LEU A 135 6.00 7.42 -16.59
N LEU A 136 6.53 7.70 -17.78
CA LEU A 136 5.81 8.47 -18.80
C LEU A 136 4.59 7.71 -19.34
N GLN A 137 4.69 6.39 -19.47
CA GLN A 137 3.54 5.52 -19.80
C GLN A 137 2.49 5.52 -18.69
N LEU A 138 2.90 5.53 -17.42
CA LEU A 138 1.99 5.64 -16.28
C LEU A 138 1.12 6.90 -16.39
N HIS A 139 1.75 8.04 -16.65
CA HIS A 139 1.05 9.32 -16.77
C HIS A 139 0.26 9.45 -18.09
N PHE A 140 0.67 8.77 -19.16
CA PHE A 140 -0.16 8.62 -20.35
C PHE A 140 -1.51 7.97 -20.03
N TRP A 141 -1.52 6.84 -19.30
CA TRP A 141 -2.77 6.19 -18.93
C TRP A 141 -3.62 7.00 -17.95
N GLU A 142 -2.98 7.79 -17.07
CA GLU A 142 -3.67 8.75 -16.22
C GLU A 142 -4.36 9.84 -17.06
N HIS A 143 -3.71 10.33 -18.12
CA HIS A 143 -4.29 11.28 -19.05
C HIS A 143 -5.52 10.70 -19.78
N ILE A 144 -5.44 9.47 -20.29
CA ILE A 144 -6.58 8.81 -20.96
C ILE A 144 -7.74 8.54 -19.98
N ASP A 145 -7.44 8.18 -18.74
CA ASP A 145 -8.46 7.99 -17.70
C ASP A 145 -9.25 9.28 -17.44
N ARG A 146 -8.53 10.41 -17.41
CA ARG A 146 -9.10 11.74 -17.15
C ARG A 146 -9.86 12.31 -18.34
N PHE A 147 -9.39 12.06 -19.56
CA PHE A 147 -9.96 12.61 -20.80
C PHE A 147 -10.34 11.50 -21.80
N PRO A 148 -11.33 10.66 -21.50
CA PRO A 148 -11.61 9.48 -22.33
C PRO A 148 -12.50 9.77 -23.55
N ALA A 149 -13.35 10.80 -23.52
CA ALA A 149 -14.47 10.93 -24.44
C ALA A 149 -14.09 11.36 -25.86
N HIS A 150 -13.09 12.25 -26.00
CA HIS A 150 -12.60 12.72 -27.29
C HIS A 150 -11.59 11.76 -27.93
N PHE A 151 -11.07 10.78 -27.17
CA PHE A 151 -10.05 9.84 -27.64
C PHE A 151 -10.56 8.90 -28.75
N GLY A 152 -11.88 8.72 -28.88
CA GLY A 152 -12.49 7.90 -29.94
C GLY A 152 -12.45 6.38 -29.70
N GLY A 153 -12.08 5.97 -28.48
CA GLY A 153 -12.04 4.57 -28.05
C GLY A 153 -10.64 3.95 -28.03
N LEU A 154 -10.53 2.82 -27.34
CA LEU A 154 -9.32 2.00 -27.28
C LEU A 154 -9.45 0.77 -28.19
N SER A 155 -8.32 0.30 -28.71
CA SER A 155 -8.29 -0.96 -29.46
C SER A 155 -8.66 -2.14 -28.56
N GLU A 156 -9.37 -3.14 -29.10
CA GLU A 156 -9.70 -4.35 -28.33
C GLU A 156 -8.43 -5.11 -27.93
N ASP A 157 -7.36 -5.04 -28.73
CA ASP A 157 -6.04 -5.62 -28.40
C ASP A 157 -5.46 -5.02 -27.11
N THR A 158 -5.63 -3.71 -26.89
CA THR A 158 -5.23 -3.04 -25.64
C THR A 158 -5.93 -3.63 -24.43
N LEU A 159 -7.21 -3.98 -24.55
CA LEU A 159 -7.98 -4.64 -23.49
C LEU A 159 -7.53 -6.09 -23.29
N LEU A 160 -7.33 -6.85 -24.38
CA LEU A 160 -6.90 -8.25 -24.30
C LEU A 160 -5.53 -8.39 -23.63
N LYS A 161 -4.56 -7.56 -24.01
CA LYS A 161 -3.25 -7.49 -23.34
C LYS A 161 -3.37 -7.25 -21.85
N LEU A 162 -4.26 -6.35 -21.45
CA LEU A 162 -4.51 -6.07 -20.05
C LEU A 162 -5.13 -7.26 -19.32
N ILE A 163 -6.10 -7.94 -19.93
CA ILE A 163 -6.69 -9.18 -19.39
C ILE A 163 -5.62 -10.27 -19.20
N ASP A 164 -4.69 -10.40 -20.15
CA ASP A 164 -3.60 -11.38 -20.06
C ASP A 164 -2.66 -11.06 -18.89
N ILE A 165 -2.30 -9.79 -18.70
CA ILE A 165 -1.49 -9.34 -17.55
C ILE A 165 -2.20 -9.68 -16.23
N PHE A 166 -3.48 -9.34 -16.09
CA PHE A 166 -4.24 -9.68 -14.88
C PHE A 166 -4.39 -11.20 -14.70
N THR A 167 -4.42 -11.98 -15.78
CA THR A 167 -4.43 -13.44 -15.72
C THR A 167 -3.10 -13.97 -15.18
N HIS A 168 -1.98 -13.41 -15.64
CA HIS A 168 -0.66 -13.70 -15.08
C HIS A 168 -0.57 -13.33 -13.60
N CYS A 169 -0.98 -12.12 -13.20
CA CYS A 169 -0.97 -11.71 -11.79
C CYS A 169 -1.80 -12.64 -10.89
N ARG A 170 -2.93 -13.14 -11.40
CA ARG A 170 -3.74 -14.14 -10.68
C ARG A 170 -3.02 -15.47 -10.54
N MET A 171 -2.32 -15.92 -11.58
CA MET A 171 -1.51 -17.13 -11.50
C MET A 171 -0.41 -16.97 -10.47
N ASP A 172 0.32 -15.86 -10.50
CA ASP A 172 1.38 -15.55 -9.55
C ASP A 172 0.86 -15.52 -8.11
N HIS A 173 -0.29 -14.89 -7.83
CA HIS A 173 -0.91 -14.95 -6.51
C HIS A 173 -1.28 -16.37 -6.05
N ILE A 174 -1.54 -17.31 -6.98
CA ILE A 174 -1.86 -18.71 -6.65
C ILE A 174 -0.59 -19.50 -6.39
N THR A 175 0.45 -19.29 -7.21
CA THR A 175 1.68 -20.09 -7.22
C THR A 175 2.77 -19.54 -6.29
N SER A 176 2.73 -18.25 -5.95
CA SER A 176 3.72 -17.56 -5.15
C SER A 176 3.11 -16.94 -3.89
N VAL A 177 3.82 -17.08 -2.78
CA VAL A 177 3.50 -16.41 -1.49
C VAL A 177 3.96 -14.95 -1.51
N THR A 178 4.93 -14.63 -2.37
CA THR A 178 5.63 -13.34 -2.43
C THR A 178 5.33 -12.55 -3.70
N ALA A 179 4.16 -12.81 -4.30
CA ALA A 179 3.65 -12.11 -5.48
C ALA A 179 3.79 -10.58 -5.33
N THR A 180 4.25 -9.93 -6.39
CA THR A 180 4.67 -8.52 -6.36
C THR A 180 3.56 -7.54 -6.73
N PHE A 181 2.38 -8.05 -7.11
CA PHE A 181 1.25 -7.22 -7.48
C PHE A 181 0.61 -6.54 -6.26
N THR A 182 0.27 -5.25 -6.40
CA THR A 182 -0.09 -4.39 -5.27
C THR A 182 -1.41 -4.75 -4.58
N TYR A 183 -2.33 -5.36 -5.33
CA TYR A 183 -3.68 -5.67 -4.88
C TYR A 183 -3.81 -7.09 -4.31
N SER A 184 -4.83 -7.30 -3.46
CA SER A 184 -5.07 -8.61 -2.87
C SER A 184 -5.56 -9.62 -3.92
N ARG A 185 -5.42 -10.92 -3.65
CA ARG A 185 -5.94 -11.99 -4.52
C ARG A 185 -7.42 -11.80 -4.88
N ALA A 186 -8.23 -11.32 -3.93
CA ALA A 186 -9.66 -11.08 -4.12
C ALA A 186 -9.91 -9.88 -5.06
N ASP A 187 -9.20 -8.77 -4.84
CA ASP A 187 -9.33 -7.56 -5.65
C ASP A 187 -8.82 -7.80 -7.08
N THR A 188 -7.69 -8.47 -7.23
CA THR A 188 -7.15 -8.85 -8.55
C THR A 188 -8.12 -9.74 -9.32
N ALA A 189 -8.85 -10.64 -8.65
CA ALA A 189 -9.89 -11.45 -9.28
C ALA A 189 -11.12 -10.61 -9.70
N ALA A 190 -11.52 -9.65 -8.86
CA ALA A 190 -12.61 -8.72 -9.15
C ALA A 190 -12.28 -7.79 -10.32
N LEU A 191 -11.10 -7.16 -10.32
CA LEU A 191 -10.58 -6.33 -11.41
C LEU A 191 -10.54 -7.11 -12.73
N SER A 192 -10.00 -8.34 -12.70
CA SER A 192 -9.96 -9.22 -13.87
C SER A 192 -11.36 -9.55 -14.42
N LYS A 193 -12.39 -9.60 -13.57
CA LYS A 193 -13.78 -9.78 -14.00
C LYS A 193 -14.32 -8.53 -14.68
N VAL A 194 -14.16 -7.36 -14.06
CA VAL A 194 -14.58 -6.07 -14.64
C VAL A 194 -14.00 -5.88 -16.04
N LEU A 195 -12.71 -6.17 -16.21
CA LEU A 195 -12.05 -6.06 -17.52
C LEU A 195 -12.61 -7.02 -18.58
N ARG A 196 -12.99 -8.25 -18.20
CA ARG A 196 -13.66 -9.17 -19.14
C ARG A 196 -15.02 -8.65 -19.58
N ASP A 197 -15.73 -7.96 -18.68
CA ASP A 197 -17.06 -7.40 -18.97
C ASP A 197 -16.97 -6.17 -19.89
N CYS A 198 -15.80 -5.54 -20.05
CA CYS A 198 -15.57 -4.41 -20.96
C CYS A 198 -15.50 -4.80 -22.45
N ARG A 199 -15.38 -6.09 -22.78
CA ARG A 199 -15.20 -6.57 -24.16
C ARG A 199 -16.28 -6.07 -25.11
N GLY A 200 -15.86 -5.62 -26.30
CA GLY A 200 -16.76 -5.11 -27.33
C GLY A 200 -17.37 -3.74 -27.03
N ARG A 201 -17.00 -3.08 -25.92
CA ARG A 201 -17.48 -1.75 -25.52
C ARG A 201 -16.34 -0.74 -25.37
N THR A 202 -15.17 -1.01 -25.95
CA THR A 202 -13.95 -0.20 -25.79
C THR A 202 -14.02 1.21 -26.40
N ARG A 203 -15.15 1.56 -27.02
CA ARG A 203 -15.42 2.90 -27.58
C ARG A 203 -16.19 3.81 -26.63
N GLU A 204 -16.86 3.26 -25.63
CA GLU A 204 -17.61 4.05 -24.66
C GLU A 204 -16.65 4.79 -23.71
N PRO A 205 -16.81 6.10 -23.47
CA PRO A 205 -15.89 6.90 -22.66
C PRO A 205 -15.66 6.34 -21.25
N GLU A 206 -16.71 5.84 -20.60
CA GLU A 206 -16.63 5.26 -19.25
C GLU A 206 -15.83 3.96 -19.26
N ILE A 207 -15.92 3.19 -20.34
CA ILE A 207 -15.15 1.94 -20.51
C ILE A 207 -13.70 2.27 -20.86
N VAL A 208 -13.44 3.29 -21.68
CA VAL A 208 -12.10 3.79 -21.98
C VAL A 208 -11.39 4.19 -20.68
N SER A 209 -12.05 4.99 -19.84
CA SER A 209 -11.54 5.37 -18.51
C SER A 209 -11.28 4.14 -17.64
N THR A 210 -12.23 3.19 -17.59
CA THR A 210 -12.05 1.94 -16.82
C THR A 210 -10.79 1.16 -17.26
N ILE A 211 -10.56 1.04 -18.56
CA ILE A 211 -9.41 0.33 -19.13
C ILE A 211 -8.11 1.11 -18.86
N ALA A 212 -8.13 2.42 -19.06
CA ALA A 212 -6.99 3.30 -18.82
C ALA A 212 -6.58 3.29 -17.34
N ARG A 213 -7.55 3.36 -16.42
CA ARG A 213 -7.33 3.23 -14.98
C ARG A 213 -6.67 1.91 -14.62
N ALA A 214 -7.11 0.81 -15.20
CA ALA A 214 -6.51 -0.50 -14.94
C ALA A 214 -5.09 -0.63 -15.55
N TRP A 215 -4.82 -0.01 -16.71
CA TRP A 215 -3.46 0.11 -17.22
C TRP A 215 -2.56 0.96 -16.34
N HIS A 216 -3.07 2.05 -15.79
CA HIS A 216 -2.37 2.87 -14.81
C HIS A 216 -1.96 2.03 -13.59
N LEU A 217 -2.84 1.16 -13.07
CA LEU A 217 -2.48 0.24 -11.97
C LEU A 217 -1.31 -0.69 -12.33
N VAL A 218 -1.31 -1.22 -13.55
CA VAL A 218 -0.24 -2.09 -14.03
C VAL A 218 1.06 -1.31 -14.20
N MET A 219 1.03 -0.14 -14.82
CA MET A 219 2.22 0.70 -14.99
C MET A 219 2.77 1.16 -13.64
N HIS A 220 1.90 1.44 -12.68
CA HIS A 220 2.30 1.85 -11.35
C HIS A 220 3.06 0.72 -10.63
N ASN A 221 2.54 -0.50 -10.74
CA ASN A 221 3.22 -1.68 -10.21
C ASN A 221 4.55 -1.95 -10.92
N ARG A 222 4.60 -1.80 -12.25
CA ARG A 222 5.83 -1.96 -13.04
C ARG A 222 6.91 -0.95 -12.68
N PHE A 223 6.54 0.32 -12.53
CA PHE A 223 7.42 1.38 -12.06
C PHE A 223 8.00 1.02 -10.68
N HIS A 224 7.14 0.72 -9.70
CA HIS A 224 7.60 0.40 -8.34
C HIS A 224 8.45 -0.86 -8.24
N ASN A 225 8.27 -1.84 -9.13
CA ASN A 225 9.05 -3.07 -9.15
C ASN A 225 10.26 -2.99 -10.11
N HIS A 226 10.57 -1.83 -10.68
CA HIS A 226 11.67 -1.64 -11.64
C HIS A 226 11.57 -2.66 -12.79
N TYR A 227 10.36 -2.85 -13.33
CA TYR A 227 10.08 -3.86 -14.34
C TYR A 227 10.91 -3.63 -15.60
N GLY A 228 11.67 -4.65 -16.01
CA GLY A 228 12.51 -4.59 -17.20
C GLY A 228 13.88 -3.95 -16.98
N GLU A 229 14.20 -3.55 -15.76
CA GLU A 229 15.54 -3.07 -15.37
C GLU A 229 16.49 -4.23 -15.06
N GLU A 230 17.78 -3.92 -14.83
CA GLU A 230 18.80 -4.91 -14.45
C GLU A 230 18.53 -5.52 -13.06
N THR A 231 17.97 -4.73 -12.14
CA THR A 231 17.66 -5.15 -10.76
C THR A 231 16.16 -5.05 -10.45
N PRO A 232 15.30 -5.85 -11.12
CA PRO A 232 13.86 -5.79 -10.91
C PRO A 232 13.47 -6.48 -9.59
N ARG A 233 12.42 -5.98 -8.94
CA ARG A 233 11.81 -6.67 -7.79
C ARG A 233 10.94 -7.83 -8.28
N LEU A 234 11.45 -9.05 -8.12
CA LEU A 234 10.72 -10.29 -8.43
C LEU A 234 10.02 -10.89 -7.20
N ASP A 235 10.42 -10.45 -6.01
CA ASP A 235 9.83 -10.87 -4.74
C ASP A 235 9.51 -9.62 -3.91
N ILE A 236 8.30 -9.55 -3.35
CA ILE A 236 7.85 -8.42 -2.54
C ILE A 236 8.75 -8.14 -1.31
N SER A 237 9.50 -9.14 -0.84
CA SER A 237 10.44 -9.03 0.27
C SER A 237 11.84 -8.55 -0.14
N MET A 238 12.11 -8.45 -1.44
CA MET A 238 13.40 -8.03 -1.97
C MET A 238 13.53 -6.50 -1.99
N SER A 239 14.62 -6.02 -1.38
CA SER A 239 15.04 -4.63 -1.42
C SER A 239 15.73 -4.34 -2.75
N ILE A 240 15.34 -3.27 -3.43
CA ILE A 240 16.02 -2.75 -4.62
C ILE A 240 17.10 -1.75 -4.19
N TRP A 241 16.82 -0.98 -3.14
CA TRP A 241 17.74 0.04 -2.65
C TRP A 241 18.67 -0.52 -1.59
N GLU A 242 19.88 0.03 -1.54
CA GLU A 242 20.83 -0.24 -0.46
C GLU A 242 20.29 0.35 0.84
N ASP A 243 20.38 -0.42 1.93
CA ASP A 243 19.90 0.00 3.24
C ASP A 243 20.82 1.08 3.82
N GLU A 244 20.45 2.34 3.64
CA GLU A 244 21.19 3.53 4.11
C GLU A 244 21.45 3.50 5.64
N SER A 245 20.68 2.72 6.41
CA SER A 245 20.79 2.64 7.87
C SER A 245 20.54 1.22 8.39
N PRO A 246 21.61 0.39 8.54
CA PRO A 246 21.46 -0.95 9.05
C PRO A 246 20.89 -0.94 10.48
N GLU A 247 19.96 -1.85 10.75
CA GLU A 247 19.29 -1.95 12.03
C GLU A 247 20.28 -2.27 13.17
N GLN A 248 20.34 -1.42 14.19
CA GLN A 248 21.17 -1.69 15.36
C GLN A 248 20.61 -2.87 16.17
N GLN A 249 21.46 -3.83 16.52
CA GLN A 249 21.01 -5.09 17.16
C GLN A 249 20.79 -5.01 18.68
N GLY A 250 21.09 -3.87 19.32
CA GLY A 250 21.29 -3.77 20.77
C GLY A 250 20.15 -4.30 21.65
N TYR A 251 18.88 -4.03 21.30
CA TYR A 251 17.73 -4.49 22.09
C TYR A 251 17.09 -5.78 21.58
N ARG A 252 17.51 -6.27 20.41
CA ARG A 252 16.87 -7.39 19.71
C ARG A 252 16.86 -8.66 20.54
N GLN A 253 18.04 -9.06 21.05
CA GLN A 253 18.17 -10.29 21.85
C GLN A 253 17.41 -10.19 23.18
N LEU A 254 17.48 -9.04 23.84
CA LEU A 254 16.77 -8.78 25.08
C LEU A 254 15.25 -8.89 24.90
N PHE A 255 14.70 -8.19 23.90
CA PHE A 255 13.26 -8.21 23.63
C PHE A 255 12.77 -9.58 23.17
N SER A 256 13.57 -10.27 22.33
CA SER A 256 13.25 -11.63 21.90
C SER A 256 13.23 -12.58 23.09
N SER A 257 14.22 -12.51 23.99
CA SER A 257 14.26 -13.35 25.19
C SER A 257 13.08 -13.07 26.11
N LEU A 258 12.82 -11.78 26.41
CA LEU A 258 11.74 -11.37 27.31
C LEU A 258 10.36 -11.79 26.80
N SER A 259 10.14 -11.72 25.48
CA SER A 259 8.85 -12.01 24.84
C SER A 259 8.70 -13.46 24.35
N PHE A 260 9.61 -14.36 24.73
CA PHE A 260 9.62 -15.75 24.26
C PHE A 260 9.64 -15.86 22.72
N GLY A 261 10.39 -14.97 22.06
CA GLY A 261 10.57 -14.92 20.62
C GLY A 261 9.44 -14.23 19.84
N LYS A 262 8.33 -13.84 20.49
CA LYS A 262 7.20 -13.19 19.80
C LYS A 262 7.56 -11.81 19.25
N SER A 263 8.34 -11.00 19.97
CA SER A 263 8.77 -9.69 19.47
C SER A 263 9.62 -9.84 18.21
N GLU A 264 10.46 -10.87 18.13
CA GLU A 264 11.28 -11.13 16.94
C GLU A 264 10.41 -11.55 15.75
N LYS A 265 9.39 -12.40 15.98
CA LYS A 265 8.40 -12.77 14.96
C LYS A 265 7.71 -11.52 14.40
N TYR A 266 7.16 -10.66 15.26
CA TYR A 266 6.48 -9.44 14.81
C TYR A 266 7.42 -8.45 14.14
N ARG A 267 8.67 -8.31 14.62
CA ARG A 267 9.68 -7.45 14.00
C ARG A 267 10.00 -7.90 12.58
N THR A 268 10.23 -9.20 12.37
CA THR A 268 10.47 -9.76 11.04
C THR A 268 9.27 -9.57 10.12
N MET A 269 8.05 -9.76 10.63
CA MET A 269 6.82 -9.49 9.86
C MET A 269 6.72 -8.00 9.48
N LEU A 270 6.91 -7.08 10.43
CA LEU A 270 6.88 -5.64 10.17
C LEU A 270 7.95 -5.19 9.17
N ASN A 271 9.19 -5.67 9.29
CA ASN A 271 10.25 -5.42 8.32
C ASN A 271 9.87 -5.94 6.92
N SER A 272 9.20 -7.10 6.83
CA SER A 272 8.73 -7.65 5.54
C SER A 272 7.55 -6.89 4.91
N LEU A 273 6.88 -6.03 5.69
CA LEU A 273 5.79 -5.16 5.23
C LEU A 273 6.30 -3.79 4.75
N PHE A 274 7.48 -3.38 5.23
CA PHE A 274 8.08 -2.07 4.99
C PHE A 274 9.40 -2.23 4.23
N VAL A 275 9.31 -2.68 2.99
CA VAL A 275 10.47 -2.86 2.10
C VAL A 275 10.60 -1.61 1.24
N ASP A 276 11.80 -1.04 1.15
CA ASP A 276 12.09 0.15 0.33
C ASP A 276 11.17 1.36 0.61
N LYS A 277 10.78 1.56 1.88
CA LYS A 277 9.85 2.63 2.30
C LYS A 277 8.48 2.56 1.61
N TYR A 278 8.13 1.41 1.03
CA TYR A 278 6.85 1.17 0.37
C TYR A 278 6.05 0.09 1.12
N VAL A 279 4.75 0.35 1.28
CA VAL A 279 3.87 -0.49 2.11
C VAL A 279 2.60 -0.84 1.36
N TYR A 280 2.32 -2.14 1.28
CA TYR A 280 1.12 -2.65 0.64
C TYR A 280 -0.05 -2.67 1.64
N SER A 281 -1.04 -1.80 1.43
CA SER A 281 -2.20 -1.66 2.32
C SER A 281 -2.84 -3.01 2.70
N HIS A 282 -3.10 -3.88 1.71
CA HIS A 282 -3.73 -5.18 1.96
C HIS A 282 -2.92 -6.09 2.91
N ARG A 283 -1.59 -6.02 2.90
CA ARG A 283 -0.73 -6.82 3.78
C ARG A 283 -0.71 -6.25 5.20
N VAL A 284 -0.75 -4.93 5.34
CA VAL A 284 -0.90 -4.27 6.64
C VAL A 284 -2.22 -4.65 7.27
N HIS A 285 -3.32 -4.57 6.52
CA HIS A 285 -4.62 -5.01 7.02
C HIS A 285 -4.61 -6.49 7.42
N ALA A 286 -4.00 -7.37 6.62
CA ALA A 286 -3.89 -8.79 6.97
C ALA A 286 -3.09 -9.00 8.28
N PHE A 287 -1.99 -8.24 8.46
CA PHE A 287 -1.17 -8.28 9.66
C PHE A 287 -1.94 -7.78 10.90
N VAL A 288 -2.58 -6.61 10.82
CA VAL A 288 -3.36 -6.03 11.93
C VAL A 288 -4.54 -6.93 12.30
N ASN A 289 -5.24 -7.51 11.32
CA ASN A 289 -6.29 -8.50 11.57
C ASN A 289 -5.76 -9.73 12.33
N GLY A 290 -4.56 -10.21 11.96
CA GLY A 290 -3.89 -11.29 12.67
C GLY A 290 -3.59 -10.94 14.12
N LEU A 291 -3.09 -9.73 14.39
CA LEU A 291 -2.82 -9.24 15.73
C LEU A 291 -4.10 -9.11 16.58
N LEU A 292 -5.17 -8.52 16.03
CA LEU A 292 -6.44 -8.40 16.73
C LEU A 292 -7.01 -9.76 17.10
N LYS A 293 -6.92 -10.73 16.19
CA LYS A 293 -7.33 -12.11 16.48
C LYS A 293 -6.52 -12.70 17.63
N GLU A 294 -5.18 -12.62 17.57
CA GLU A 294 -4.31 -13.13 18.64
C GLU A 294 -4.60 -12.45 20.00
N TRP A 295 -4.81 -11.13 20.03
CA TRP A 295 -5.11 -10.42 21.28
C TRP A 295 -6.51 -10.74 21.83
N LYS A 296 -7.52 -10.89 20.96
CA LYS A 296 -8.88 -11.30 21.38
C LYS A 296 -8.89 -12.74 21.92
N GLU A 297 -8.12 -13.64 21.33
CA GLU A 297 -7.94 -15.02 21.81
C GLU A 297 -7.28 -15.09 23.20
N GLN A 298 -6.55 -14.05 23.61
CA GLN A 298 -5.86 -13.97 24.90
C GLN A 298 -6.80 -13.68 26.09
N TYR A 299 -8.00 -13.15 25.85
CA TYR A 299 -8.91 -12.74 26.93
C TYR A 299 -9.33 -13.89 27.83
N LEU A 300 -9.80 -14.98 27.22
CA LEU A 300 -10.38 -16.10 27.96
C LEU A 300 -9.33 -16.86 28.79
N PRO A 301 -8.14 -17.21 28.26
CA PRO A 301 -7.08 -17.82 29.05
C PRO A 301 -6.60 -16.94 30.21
N SER A 302 -6.38 -15.64 29.97
CA SER A 302 -5.93 -14.72 31.02
C SER A 302 -6.99 -14.57 32.13
N PHE A 303 -8.27 -14.51 31.77
CA PHE A 303 -9.37 -14.49 32.73
C PHE A 303 -9.44 -15.77 33.57
N PHE A 304 -9.34 -16.95 32.95
CA PHE A 304 -9.34 -18.21 33.69
C PHE A 304 -8.17 -18.34 34.65
N MET A 305 -6.97 -17.90 34.24
CA MET A 305 -5.81 -17.89 35.14
C MET A 305 -5.98 -16.95 36.33
N LEU A 306 -6.63 -15.79 36.13
CA LEU A 306 -6.99 -14.89 37.24
C LEU A 306 -8.03 -15.51 38.18
N LEU A 307 -9.04 -16.19 37.64
CA LEU A 307 -10.02 -16.93 38.45
C LEU A 307 -9.34 -18.02 39.29
N LEU A 308 -8.38 -18.73 38.70
CA LEU A 308 -7.59 -19.74 39.37
C LEU A 308 -6.76 -19.16 40.53
N HIS A 309 -6.21 -17.96 40.34
CA HIS A 309 -5.55 -17.21 41.41
C HIS A 309 -6.49 -16.89 42.57
N VAL A 310 -7.74 -16.49 42.29
CA VAL A 310 -8.73 -16.25 43.35
C VAL A 310 -9.03 -17.53 44.14
N ALA A 311 -9.14 -18.67 43.46
CA ALA A 311 -9.42 -19.96 44.10
C ALA A 311 -8.25 -20.46 44.98
N PHE A 312 -7.01 -20.16 44.59
CA PHE A 312 -5.82 -20.70 45.24
C PHE A 312 -4.96 -19.68 46.00
N PHE A 313 -5.39 -18.42 46.10
CA PHE A 313 -4.59 -17.35 46.71
C PHE A 313 -4.11 -17.71 48.13
N PHE A 314 -4.99 -18.31 48.93
CA PHE A 314 -4.71 -18.70 50.32
C PHE A 314 -3.89 -19.99 50.45
N MET A 315 -3.73 -20.75 49.36
CA MET A 315 -2.91 -21.97 49.32
C MET A 315 -1.47 -21.70 48.86
N SER A 316 -1.12 -20.43 48.60
CA SER A 316 0.20 -20.06 48.11
C SER A 316 1.25 -20.11 49.23
N ALA A 317 2.38 -20.78 48.97
CA ALA A 317 3.53 -20.77 49.89
C ALA A 317 4.24 -19.41 49.92
N SER A 318 4.02 -18.57 48.89
CA SER A 318 4.56 -17.21 48.80
C SER A 318 3.54 -16.31 48.12
N GLN A 319 2.95 -15.41 48.91
CA GLN A 319 1.98 -14.42 48.45
C GLN A 319 2.59 -13.45 47.43
N ILE A 320 3.90 -13.19 47.52
CA ILE A 320 4.60 -12.28 46.60
C ILE A 320 4.65 -12.87 45.19
N ILE A 321 5.03 -14.15 45.06
CA ILE A 321 5.11 -14.81 43.73
C ILE A 321 3.70 -14.96 43.13
N ALA A 322 2.71 -15.32 43.96
CA ALA A 322 1.32 -15.36 43.53
C ALA A 322 0.83 -13.98 43.05
N ALA A 323 1.14 -12.91 43.79
CA ALA A 323 0.80 -11.54 43.40
C ALA A 323 1.49 -11.10 42.10
N ILE A 324 2.77 -11.44 41.89
CA ILE A 324 3.48 -11.15 40.63
C ILE A 324 2.81 -11.88 39.46
N SER A 325 2.49 -13.16 39.61
CA SER A 325 1.81 -13.93 38.57
C SER A 325 0.42 -13.36 38.25
N ALA A 326 -0.38 -13.02 39.27
CA ALA A 326 -1.67 -12.39 39.09
C ALA A 326 -1.56 -11.01 38.42
N ALA A 327 -0.55 -10.21 38.78
CA ALA A 327 -0.28 -8.92 38.13
C ALA A 327 0.10 -9.11 36.66
N CYS A 328 0.88 -10.13 36.31
CA CYS A 328 1.20 -10.47 34.93
C CYS A 328 -0.06 -10.85 34.12
N PHE A 329 -0.97 -11.67 34.66
CA PHE A 329 -2.22 -11.98 33.96
C PHE A 329 -3.14 -10.77 33.80
N SER A 330 -3.23 -9.91 34.82
CA SER A 330 -3.96 -8.64 34.73
C SER A 330 -3.35 -7.72 33.67
N ALA A 331 -2.01 -7.57 33.64
CA ALA A 331 -1.31 -6.78 32.64
C ALA A 331 -1.51 -7.33 31.23
N SER A 332 -1.51 -8.66 31.06
CA SER A 332 -1.83 -9.32 29.78
C SER A 332 -3.22 -8.93 29.29
N LEU A 333 -4.23 -9.00 30.16
CA LEU A 333 -5.61 -8.66 29.80
C LEU A 333 -5.77 -7.17 29.47
N LEU A 334 -5.21 -6.29 30.30
CA LEU A 334 -5.27 -4.84 30.11
C LEU A 334 -4.56 -4.41 28.82
N THR A 335 -3.38 -4.95 28.55
CA THR A 335 -2.64 -4.64 27.31
C THR A 335 -3.33 -5.20 26.08
N ALA A 336 -3.89 -6.42 26.14
CA ALA A 336 -4.70 -6.97 25.04
C ALA A 336 -5.93 -6.10 24.75
N PHE A 337 -6.65 -5.67 25.80
CA PHE A 337 -7.82 -4.80 25.67
C PHE A 337 -7.45 -3.44 25.07
N ALA A 338 -6.43 -2.78 25.61
CA ALA A 338 -5.98 -1.48 25.12
C ALA A 338 -5.52 -1.56 23.65
N LEU A 339 -4.77 -2.60 23.28
CA LEU A 339 -4.31 -2.78 21.90
C LEU A 339 -5.47 -3.06 20.94
N VAL A 340 -6.46 -3.87 21.33
CA VAL A 340 -7.66 -4.10 20.51
C VAL A 340 -8.42 -2.79 20.31
N GLN A 341 -8.70 -2.04 21.37
CA GLN A 341 -9.42 -0.77 21.28
C GLN A 341 -8.69 0.25 20.37
N GLN A 342 -7.36 0.30 20.44
CA GLN A 342 -6.55 1.21 19.62
C GLN A 342 -6.51 0.82 18.13
N HIS A 343 -6.55 -0.47 17.81
CA HIS A 343 -6.30 -0.96 16.44
C HIS A 343 -7.57 -1.44 15.72
N GLU A 344 -8.70 -1.56 16.41
CA GLU A 344 -9.99 -1.92 15.79
C GLU A 344 -10.42 -0.85 14.78
N GLY A 345 -10.20 0.43 15.07
CA GLY A 345 -10.47 1.54 14.14
C GLY A 345 -9.53 1.60 12.92
N LEU A 346 -8.42 0.87 12.91
CA LEU A 346 -7.50 0.82 11.76
C LEU A 346 -8.00 -0.10 10.63
N ILE A 347 -9.10 -0.83 10.86
CA ILE A 347 -9.63 -1.83 9.91
C ILE A 347 -10.89 -1.34 9.19
N ASP A 348 -11.55 -0.29 9.70
CA ASP A 348 -12.86 0.14 9.21
C ASP A 348 -12.87 0.62 7.75
N ASP A 349 -11.71 0.96 7.18
CA ASP A 349 -11.59 1.32 5.77
C ASP A 349 -10.41 0.61 5.11
N ARG A 350 -10.71 -0.38 4.25
CA ARG A 350 -9.74 -1.17 3.48
C ARG A 350 -8.89 -0.34 2.52
N ASN A 351 -9.34 0.86 2.18
CA ASN A 351 -8.65 1.77 1.26
C ASN A 351 -8.06 2.98 1.98
N SER A 352 -8.15 3.05 3.31
CA SER A 352 -7.65 4.21 4.03
C SER A 352 -6.13 4.21 4.12
N PRO A 353 -5.45 5.31 3.72
CA PRO A 353 -4.01 5.46 3.87
C PRO A 353 -3.57 5.42 5.34
N VAL A 354 -4.51 5.57 6.29
CA VAL A 354 -4.25 5.61 7.74
C VAL A 354 -3.45 4.41 8.24
N ALA A 355 -3.72 3.19 7.74
CA ALA A 355 -2.98 2.01 8.17
C ALA A 355 -1.53 1.99 7.64
N VAL A 356 -1.31 2.51 6.44
CA VAL A 356 0.01 2.65 5.82
C VAL A 356 0.81 3.75 6.50
N ASP A 357 0.18 4.89 6.76
CA ASP A 357 0.76 6.02 7.49
C ASP A 357 1.13 5.59 8.91
N TRP A 358 0.28 4.81 9.57
CA TRP A 358 0.52 4.29 10.91
C TRP A 358 1.84 3.49 11.02
N ILE A 359 2.15 2.64 10.04
CA ILE A 359 3.44 1.91 10.02
C ILE A 359 4.59 2.88 9.75
N SER A 360 4.43 3.71 8.72
CA SER A 360 5.48 4.62 8.24
C SER A 360 5.95 5.58 9.35
N ASP A 361 5.00 6.11 10.12
CA ASP A 361 5.27 7.04 11.24
C ASP A 361 6.02 6.40 12.42
N ARG A 362 6.01 5.06 12.51
CA ARG A 362 6.54 4.31 13.68
C ARG A 362 7.87 3.62 13.37
N VAL A 363 8.40 3.78 12.17
CA VAL A 363 9.75 3.31 11.82
C VAL A 363 10.79 4.19 12.49
N SER A 364 11.60 3.60 13.37
CA SER A 364 12.77 4.30 13.91
C SER A 364 13.95 4.18 12.94
N ALA A 365 14.64 5.29 12.66
CA ALA A 365 15.85 5.29 11.84
C ALA A 365 16.96 4.39 12.41
N THR A 366 17.07 4.26 13.74
CA THR A 366 18.16 3.49 14.39
C THR A 366 17.77 2.05 14.73
N TYR A 367 16.53 1.85 15.19
CA TYR A 367 16.07 0.57 15.75
C TYR A 367 14.95 -0.09 14.95
N LYS A 368 14.61 0.46 13.76
CA LYS A 368 13.49 0.04 12.91
C LYS A 368 12.23 -0.22 13.74
N PHE A 369 11.72 -1.46 13.73
CA PHE A 369 10.50 -1.85 14.44
C PHE A 369 10.72 -2.54 15.79
N GLN A 370 11.93 -2.58 16.37
CA GLN A 370 12.18 -3.34 17.61
C GLN A 370 11.25 -2.97 18.76
N LYS A 371 11.07 -1.67 19.00
CA LYS A 371 10.22 -1.16 20.10
C LYS A 371 8.73 -1.43 19.82
N LEU A 372 8.29 -1.22 18.59
CA LEU A 372 6.91 -1.48 18.17
C LEU A 372 6.59 -2.97 18.31
N ALA A 373 7.48 -3.84 17.82
CA ALA A 373 7.31 -5.27 17.91
C ALA A 373 7.23 -5.79 19.35
N LEU A 374 8.04 -5.22 20.27
CA LEU A 374 7.91 -5.50 21.69
C LEU A 374 6.53 -5.08 22.21
N ALA A 375 6.10 -3.85 21.94
CA ALA A 375 4.81 -3.32 22.39
C ALA A 375 3.63 -4.19 21.94
N LEU A 376 3.62 -4.61 20.67
CA LEU A 376 2.59 -5.50 20.11
C LEU A 376 2.62 -6.92 20.74
N SER A 377 3.79 -7.36 21.23
CA SER A 377 3.98 -8.65 21.90
C SER A 377 3.67 -8.66 23.39
N LEU A 378 3.42 -7.49 24.02
CA LEU A 378 3.23 -7.38 25.47
C LEU A 378 2.13 -8.29 26.04
N PRO A 379 0.93 -8.42 25.44
CA PRO A 379 -0.12 -9.26 26.01
C PRO A 379 0.32 -10.70 26.22
N ASN A 380 1.02 -11.25 25.22
CA ASN A 380 1.55 -12.61 25.26
C ASN A 380 2.74 -12.73 26.19
N THR A 381 3.63 -11.72 26.17
CA THR A 381 4.79 -11.67 27.06
C THR A 381 4.36 -11.77 28.51
N PHE A 382 3.41 -10.91 28.93
CA PHE A 382 2.89 -10.92 30.29
C PHE A 382 2.17 -12.22 30.62
N PHE A 383 1.39 -12.78 29.70
CA PHE A 383 0.72 -14.06 29.92
C PHE A 383 1.72 -15.19 30.18
N ASN A 384 2.75 -15.31 29.35
CA ASN A 384 3.75 -16.37 29.47
C ASN A 384 4.57 -16.24 30.75
N TRP A 385 4.99 -15.02 31.14
CA TRP A 385 5.61 -14.80 32.45
C TRP A 385 4.67 -15.15 33.61
N GLY A 386 3.38 -14.82 33.49
CA GLY A 386 2.34 -15.22 34.42
C GLY A 386 2.30 -16.73 34.62
N LEU A 387 2.36 -17.51 33.53
CA LEU A 387 2.41 -18.98 33.56
C LEU A 387 3.69 -19.50 34.21
N VAL A 388 4.86 -18.93 33.87
CA VAL A 388 6.14 -19.33 34.45
C VAL A 388 6.12 -19.14 35.97
N PHE A 389 5.66 -17.99 36.47
CA PHE A 389 5.56 -17.76 37.90
C PHE A 389 4.49 -18.64 38.56
N PHE A 390 3.34 -18.84 37.92
CA PHE A 390 2.26 -19.66 38.47
C PHE A 390 2.70 -21.13 38.61
N PHE A 391 3.09 -21.77 37.53
CA PHE A 391 3.48 -23.18 37.54
C PHE A 391 4.81 -23.39 38.26
N GLY A 392 5.75 -22.46 38.17
CA GLY A 392 6.98 -22.50 38.96
C GLY A 392 6.69 -22.47 40.46
N HIS A 393 5.72 -21.66 40.89
CA HIS A 393 5.28 -21.63 42.29
C HIS A 393 4.65 -22.95 42.73
N TRP A 394 3.76 -23.52 41.93
CA TRP A 394 3.12 -24.82 42.22
C TRP A 394 4.11 -25.97 42.23
N LEU A 395 5.07 -25.96 41.30
CA LEU A 395 6.16 -26.94 41.29
C LEU A 395 6.98 -26.82 42.58
N PHE A 396 7.31 -25.61 43.02
CA PHE A 396 8.02 -25.40 44.28
C PHE A 396 7.24 -25.94 45.49
N ILE A 397 5.93 -25.66 45.59
CA ILE A 397 5.07 -26.21 46.65
C ILE A 397 5.12 -27.74 46.63
N GLY A 398 4.88 -28.37 45.47
CA GLY A 398 4.90 -29.82 45.33
C GLY A 398 6.24 -30.46 45.73
N LEU A 399 7.34 -29.85 45.31
CA LEU A 399 8.69 -30.34 45.64
C LEU A 399 9.04 -30.14 47.11
N SER A 400 8.50 -29.11 47.78
CA SER A 400 8.75 -28.87 49.21
C SER A 400 8.20 -29.97 50.14
N HIS A 401 7.28 -30.79 49.63
CA HIS A 401 6.74 -31.95 50.33
C HIS A 401 7.48 -33.28 50.02
N LEU A 402 8.49 -33.26 49.14
CA LEU A 402 9.28 -34.43 48.76
C LEU A 402 10.66 -34.41 49.41
N ASP A 403 11.27 -35.59 49.56
CA ASP A 403 12.68 -35.68 49.94
C ASP A 403 13.57 -35.05 48.85
N THR A 404 14.67 -34.42 49.26
CA THR A 404 15.58 -33.63 48.41
C THR A 404 16.09 -34.44 47.22
N TYR A 405 16.41 -35.71 47.43
CA TYR A 405 16.87 -36.62 46.37
C TYR A 405 15.77 -36.95 45.35
N VAL A 406 14.54 -37.12 45.81
CA VAL A 406 13.38 -37.39 44.93
C VAL A 406 13.00 -36.13 44.15
N ALA A 407 13.05 -34.97 44.79
CA ALA A 407 12.82 -33.68 44.13
C ALA A 407 13.86 -33.39 43.02
N ALA A 408 15.15 -33.62 43.30
CA ALA A 408 16.23 -33.40 42.34
C ALA A 408 16.13 -34.32 41.12
N THR A 409 15.81 -35.60 41.32
CA THR A 409 15.61 -36.55 40.22
C THR A 409 14.40 -36.19 39.36
N PHE A 410 13.31 -35.74 39.97
CA PHE A 410 12.12 -35.30 39.24
C PHE A 410 12.37 -34.05 38.39
N ILE A 411 13.08 -33.04 38.93
CA ILE A 411 13.51 -31.86 38.16
C ILE A 411 14.41 -32.27 37.01
N GLY A 412 15.37 -33.19 37.25
CA GLY A 412 16.27 -33.69 36.21
C GLY A 412 15.53 -34.34 35.04
N ILE A 413 14.55 -35.20 35.33
CA ILE A 413 13.73 -35.86 34.31
C ILE A 413 12.88 -34.85 33.53
N ILE A 414 12.21 -33.92 34.20
CA ILE A 414 11.40 -32.88 33.54
C ILE A 414 12.29 -32.00 32.67
N SER A 415 13.44 -31.57 33.18
CA SER A 415 14.37 -30.71 32.44
C SER A 415 14.91 -31.42 31.20
N LEU A 416 15.28 -32.70 31.31
CA LEU A 416 15.71 -33.52 30.18
C LEU A 416 14.57 -33.68 29.15
N ALA A 417 13.34 -33.94 29.61
CA ALA A 417 12.18 -34.07 28.73
C ALA A 417 11.85 -32.78 27.99
N VAL A 418 11.92 -31.62 28.67
CA VAL A 418 11.73 -30.30 28.06
C VAL A 418 12.85 -29.99 27.08
N LEU A 419 14.12 -30.27 27.42
CA LEU A 419 15.24 -30.09 26.51
C LEU A 419 15.12 -30.99 25.28
N ALA A 420 14.73 -32.25 25.44
CA ALA A 420 14.48 -33.17 24.34
C ALA A 420 13.32 -32.68 23.47
N PHE A 421 12.23 -32.21 24.06
CA PHE A 421 11.10 -31.63 23.34
C PHE A 421 11.53 -30.40 22.54
N ILE A 422 12.27 -29.47 23.14
CA ILE A 422 12.78 -28.28 22.45
C ILE A 422 13.74 -28.68 21.33
N ALA A 423 14.64 -29.64 21.55
CA ALA A 423 15.58 -30.09 20.52
C ALA A 423 14.87 -30.77 19.33
N VAL A 424 13.78 -31.50 19.58
CA VAL A 424 12.97 -32.14 18.53
C VAL A 424 12.07 -31.15 17.80
N THR A 425 11.53 -30.14 18.51
CA THR A 425 10.57 -29.18 17.94
C THR A 425 11.20 -27.91 17.41
N SER A 426 12.46 -27.62 17.76
CA SER A 426 13.20 -26.52 17.17
C SER A 426 13.30 -26.76 15.66
N PRO A 427 12.85 -25.84 14.81
CA PRO A 427 13.01 -25.99 13.37
C PRO A 427 14.49 -26.16 13.05
N ASN A 428 14.86 -27.24 12.35
CA ASN A 428 16.21 -27.41 11.85
C ASN A 428 16.58 -26.17 11.02
N CYS A 429 17.52 -25.36 11.50
CA CYS A 429 18.20 -24.38 10.68
C CYS A 429 19.02 -25.15 9.64
N HIS A 430 18.38 -25.65 8.58
CA HIS A 430 19.11 -25.95 7.37
C HIS A 430 19.64 -24.61 6.83
N PRO A 431 20.95 -24.43 6.69
CA PRO A 431 21.45 -23.30 5.92
C PRO A 431 20.87 -23.44 4.52
N GLN A 432 19.96 -22.55 4.15
CA GLN A 432 19.58 -22.39 2.75
C GLN A 432 20.87 -22.09 2.01
N HIS A 433 21.25 -22.98 1.10
CA HIS A 433 22.39 -22.79 0.23
C HIS A 433 22.22 -21.46 -0.50
N PHE A 434 23.01 -20.46 -0.07
CA PHE A 434 23.34 -19.31 -0.90
C PHE A 434 23.97 -19.87 -2.17
N ILE A 435 23.28 -19.71 -3.30
CA ILE A 435 23.90 -19.88 -4.61
C ILE A 435 24.90 -18.73 -4.73
N PRO A 436 26.21 -18.98 -4.86
CA PRO A 436 27.16 -17.91 -5.05
C PRO A 436 26.93 -17.30 -6.43
N THR A 437 26.65 -15.99 -6.47
CA THR A 437 26.77 -15.19 -7.68
C THR A 437 28.24 -15.21 -8.09
N THR A 438 28.56 -15.96 -9.15
CA THR A 438 29.84 -15.84 -9.84
C THR A 438 29.88 -14.49 -10.54
N SER A 439 30.96 -13.76 -10.24
CA SER A 439 31.43 -12.52 -10.87
C SER A 439 31.27 -12.44 -12.38
#